data_AF-A0A392U8S1-F1
#
_entry.id   AF-A0A392U8S1-F1
#
_cell.length_a   1.000
_cell.length_b   1.000
_cell.length_c   1.000
_cell.angle_alpha   90.00
_cell.angle_beta   90.00
_cell.angle_gamma   90.00
#
_symmetry.space_group_name_H-M   'P 1'
#
loop_
_entity.id
_entity.type
_entity.pdbx_description
1 polymer ?
#
loop_
_entity_poly.entity_id
_entity_poly.type
_entity_poly.pdbx_seq_one_letter_code
_entity_poly.pdbx_strand_id
1 'polypeptide(L)'
;PALAANANAEARNTHSDLKKKDCKALYAIQAVVDTTNFDRIYDAETAKEAWDILVKYRDGGEKVKAVKLQSLRRQYELLQME
;
A
#
# COMPACT_ATOMS: atom_id res chain seq x y z
N PRO A 1 7.45 15.01 0.37
CA PRO A 1 7.85 16.25 1.08
C PRO A 1 8.57 17.24 0.14
N ALA A 2 8.14 18.51 0.16
CA ALA A 2 8.81 19.58 -0.56
C ALA A 2 10.16 19.90 0.09
N LEU A 3 11.20 20.13 -0.71
CA LEU A 3 12.50 20.60 -0.20
C LEU A 3 12.36 22.04 0.30
N ALA A 4 13.02 22.35 1.42
CA ALA A 4 13.12 23.72 1.92
C ALA A 4 13.91 24.61 0.93
N ALA A 5 13.52 25.88 0.81
CA ALA A 5 14.09 26.83 -0.16
C ALA A 5 15.60 27.07 0.00
N ASN A 6 16.18 26.73 1.15
CA ASN A 6 17.60 26.87 1.48
C ASN A 6 18.40 25.54 1.46
N ALA A 7 17.86 24.48 0.86
CA ALA A 7 18.53 23.18 0.80
C ALA A 7 19.87 23.24 0.04
N ASN A 8 20.92 22.63 0.61
CA ASN A 8 22.23 22.50 -0.02
C ASN A 8 22.18 21.61 -1.29
N ALA A 9 23.23 21.64 -2.12
CA ALA A 9 23.26 20.94 -3.40
C ALA A 9 23.11 19.40 -3.24
N GLU A 10 23.68 18.83 -2.18
CA GLU A 10 23.59 17.40 -1.86
C GLU A 10 22.16 16.97 -1.50
N ALA A 11 21.44 17.76 -0.69
CA ALA A 11 20.04 17.50 -0.35
C ALA A 11 19.11 17.56 -1.58
N ARG A 12 19.41 18.46 -2.54
CA ARG A 12 18.67 18.52 -3.81
C ARG A 12 18.93 17.31 -4.70
N ASN A 13 20.18 16.88 -4.82
CA ASN A 13 20.54 15.69 -5.60
C ASN A 13 19.92 14.41 -5.01
N THR A 14 20.04 14.22 -3.70
CA THR A 14 19.45 13.06 -3.01
C THR A 14 17.94 13.00 -3.15
N HIS A 15 17.23 14.13 -3.05
CA HIS A 15 15.78 14.20 -3.27
C HIS A 15 15.39 13.87 -4.72
N SER A 16 16.14 14.39 -5.70
CA SER A 16 15.94 14.07 -7.12
C SER A 16 16.11 12.58 -7.39
N ASP A 17 17.14 11.97 -6.82
CA ASP A 17 17.39 10.53 -6.97
C ASP A 17 16.33 9.68 -6.27
N LEU A 18 15.86 10.09 -5.10
CA LEU A 18 14.75 9.43 -4.41
C LEU A 18 13.46 9.50 -5.24
N LYS A 19 13.14 10.65 -5.82
CA LYS A 19 11.98 10.79 -6.72
C LYS A 19 12.09 9.87 -7.93
N LYS A 20 13.26 9.81 -8.60
CA LYS A 20 13.47 8.91 -9.73
C LYS A 20 13.29 7.44 -9.35
N LYS A 21 13.77 7.03 -8.18
CA LYS A 21 13.60 5.67 -7.66
C LYS A 21 12.13 5.36 -7.36
N ASP A 22 11.42 6.31 -6.75
CA ASP A 22 9.99 6.17 -6.46
C ASP A 22 9.15 6.03 -7.74
N CYS A 23 9.39 6.88 -8.75
CA CYS A 23 8.71 6.75 -10.05
C CYS A 23 8.96 5.39 -10.72
N LYS A 24 10.20 4.86 -10.66
CA LYS A 24 10.52 3.54 -11.19
C LYS A 24 9.79 2.42 -10.45
N ALA A 25 9.74 2.51 -9.12
CA ALA A 25 9.02 1.54 -8.30
C ALA A 25 7.51 1.58 -8.56
N LEU A 26 6.92 2.78 -8.67
CA LEU A 26 5.51 2.96 -8.97
C LEU A 26 5.14 2.36 -10.33
N TYR A 27 5.96 2.62 -11.36
CA TYR A 27 5.78 2.03 -12.68
C TYR A 27 5.83 0.49 -12.64
N ALA A 28 6.78 -0.09 -11.92
CA ALA A 28 6.89 -1.54 -11.78
C ALA A 28 5.66 -2.16 -11.10
N ILE A 29 5.09 -1.49 -10.10
CA ILE A 29 3.84 -1.91 -9.45
C ILE A 29 2.69 -1.87 -10.45
N GLN A 30 2.54 -0.76 -11.17
CA GLN A 30 1.48 -0.57 -12.18
C GLN A 30 1.56 -1.58 -13.34
N ALA A 31 2.77 -2.00 -13.74
CA ALA A 31 2.96 -2.92 -14.85
C ALA A 31 2.60 -4.38 -14.53
N VAL A 32 2.56 -4.77 -13.26
CA VAL A 32 2.34 -6.16 -12.83
C VAL A 32 0.89 -6.41 -12.37
N VAL A 33 0.13 -5.34 -12.08
CA VAL A 33 -1.27 -5.47 -11.65
C VAL A 33 -2.21 -5.66 -12.85
N ASP A 34 -3.26 -6.45 -12.67
CA ASP A 34 -4.37 -6.55 -13.62
C ASP A 34 -5.24 -5.28 -13.59
N THR A 35 -6.08 -5.11 -14.60
CA THR A 35 -6.92 -3.92 -14.79
C THR A 35 -7.76 -3.59 -13.55
N THR A 36 -8.28 -4.60 -12.84
CA THR A 36 -9.06 -4.41 -11.61
C THR A 36 -8.26 -3.79 -10.47
N ASN A 37 -6.97 -4.14 -10.36
CA ASN A 37 -6.08 -3.62 -9.33
C ASN A 37 -5.44 -2.30 -9.76
N PHE A 38 -5.26 -2.08 -11.07
CA PHE A 38 -4.80 -0.82 -11.64
C PHE A 38 -5.72 0.34 -11.29
N ASP A 39 -7.03 0.18 -11.49
CA ASP A 39 -8.04 1.23 -11.17
C ASP A 39 -7.99 1.68 -9.70
N ARG A 40 -7.52 0.82 -8.79
CA ARG A 40 -7.42 1.11 -7.36
C ARG A 40 -6.18 1.90 -6.97
N ILE A 41 -5.10 1.76 -7.72
CA ILE A 41 -3.82 2.43 -7.47
C ILE A 41 -3.56 3.57 -8.46
N TYR A 42 -4.49 3.84 -9.38
CA TYR A 42 -4.32 4.86 -10.41
C TYR A 42 -4.05 6.26 -9.81
N ASP A 43 -4.74 6.59 -8.71
CA ASP A 43 -4.60 7.86 -8.01
C ASP A 43 -3.39 7.91 -7.04
N ALA A 44 -2.61 6.83 -6.92
CA ALA A 44 -1.47 6.80 -6.00
C ALA A 44 -0.30 7.64 -6.54
N GLU A 45 0.17 8.60 -5.74
CA GLU A 45 1.25 9.51 -6.14
C GLU A 45 2.65 8.94 -5.88
N THR A 46 2.74 7.91 -5.02
CA THR A 46 4.00 7.29 -4.62
C THR A 46 3.93 5.77 -4.68
N ALA A 47 5.07 5.11 -4.89
CA ALA A 47 5.13 3.65 -4.89
C ALA A 47 4.68 3.06 -3.54
N LYS A 48 4.98 3.76 -2.44
CA LYS A 48 4.56 3.37 -1.09
C LYS A 48 3.05 3.39 -0.94
N GLU A 49 2.40 4.45 -1.40
CA GLU A 49 0.93 4.57 -1.34
C GLU A 49 0.24 3.47 -2.16
N ALA A 50 0.71 3.24 -3.39
CA ALA A 50 0.21 2.15 -4.23
C ALA A 50 0.35 0.79 -3.53
N TRP A 51 1.52 0.53 -2.92
CA TRP A 51 1.77 -0.70 -2.16
C TRP A 51 0.82 -0.85 -0.95
N ASP A 52 0.65 0.20 -0.16
CA ASP A 52 -0.21 0.19 1.03
C ASP A 52 -1.69 -0.06 0.65
N ILE A 53 -2.16 0.48 -0.47
CA ILE A 53 -3.50 0.22 -1.02
C ILE A 53 -3.66 -1.27 -1.39
N LEU A 54 -2.68 -1.84 -2.10
CA LEU A 54 -2.71 -3.25 -2.50
C LEU A 54 -2.70 -4.19 -1.29
N VAL A 55 -1.87 -3.91 -0.29
CA VAL A 55 -1.85 -4.67 0.96
C VAL A 55 -3.20 -4.61 1.65
N LYS A 56 -3.77 -3.42 1.82
CA LYS A 56 -5.09 -3.23 2.45
C LYS A 56 -6.21 -3.97 1.70
N TYR A 57 -6.12 -4.03 0.36
CA TYR A 57 -7.08 -4.77 -0.44
C TYR A 57 -6.98 -6.28 -0.23
N ARG A 58 -5.77 -6.84 -0.31
CA ARG A 58 -5.54 -8.29 -0.18
C ARG A 58 -5.87 -8.81 1.22
N ASP A 59 -5.35 -8.13 2.22
CA ASP A 59 -5.45 -8.56 3.61
C ASP A 59 -6.78 -8.20 4.26
N GLY A 60 -7.53 -7.29 3.62
CA GLY A 60 -8.59 -6.54 4.25
C GLY A 60 -8.02 -5.53 5.25
N GLY A 61 -8.68 -4.38 5.38
CA GLY A 61 -8.37 -3.46 6.49
C GLY A 61 -8.56 -4.13 7.85
N GLU A 62 -8.03 -3.52 8.92
CA GLU A 62 -8.13 -4.07 10.29
C GLU A 62 -9.54 -4.50 10.69
N LYS A 63 -10.56 -3.73 10.26
CA LYS A 63 -11.97 -4.07 10.49
C LYS A 63 -12.38 -5.40 9.86
N VAL A 64 -11.93 -5.68 8.63
CA VAL A 64 -12.22 -6.95 7.93
C VAL A 64 -11.54 -8.12 8.64
N LYS A 65 -10.29 -7.92 9.08
CA LYS A 65 -9.55 -8.93 9.87
C LYS A 65 -10.26 -9.23 11.19
N ALA A 66 -10.74 -8.21 11.89
CA ALA A 66 -11.47 -8.35 13.15
C ALA A 66 -12.79 -9.13 12.97
N VAL A 67 -13.59 -8.79 11.96
CA VAL A 67 -14.85 -9.50 11.66
C VAL A 67 -14.58 -10.97 11.30
N LYS A 68 -13.55 -11.24 10.50
CA LYS A 68 -13.17 -12.62 10.14
C LYS A 68 -12.74 -13.42 11.37
N LEU A 69 -11.95 -12.83 12.26
CA LEU A 69 -11.55 -13.44 13.53
C LEU A 69 -12.75 -13.77 14.41
N GLN A 70 -13.70 -12.85 14.55
CA GLN A 70 -14.92 -13.07 15.33
C GLN A 70 -15.76 -14.21 14.74
N SER A 71 -15.90 -14.26 13.42
CA SER A 71 -16.62 -15.36 12.74
C SER A 71 -15.96 -16.71 13.00
N LEU A 72 -14.64 -16.79 12.89
CA LEU A 72 -13.87 -18.01 13.18
C LEU A 72 -14.00 -18.44 14.64
N ARG A 73 -13.93 -17.51 15.58
CA ARG A 73 -14.11 -17.80 17.01
C ARG A 73 -15.50 -18.39 17.26
N ARG A 74 -16.55 -17.81 16.68
CA ARG A 74 -17.92 -18.33 16.80
C ARG A 74 -18.05 -19.73 16.21
N GLN A 75 -17.45 -20.00 15.05
CA GLN A 75 -17.46 -21.34 14.44
C GLN A 75 -16.77 -22.36 15.35
N TYR A 76 -15.65 -21.99 15.96
CA TYR A 76 -14.95 -22.85 16.91
C TYR A 76 -15.78 -23.12 18.17
N GLU A 77 -16.39 -22.10 18.77
CA GLU A 77 -17.26 -22.24 19.95
C GLU A 77 -18.45 -23.16 19.66
N LEU A 78 -19.07 -23.05 18.49
CA LEU A 78 -20.16 -23.94 18.06
C LEU A 78 -19.70 -25.39 17.92
N LEU A 79 -18.51 -25.62 17.34
CA LEU A 79 -17.93 -26.96 17.19
C LEU A 79 -17.61 -27.62 18.54
N GLN A 80 -17.36 -26.84 19.60
CA GLN A 80 -17.10 -27.35 20.95
C GLN A 80 -18.38 -27.59 21.76
N MET A 81 -19.54 -27.15 21.28
CA MET A 81 -20.84 -27.40 21.90
C MET A 81 -21.57 -28.61 21.29
N GLU A 82 -21.06 -29.20 20.21
CA GLU A 82 -21.47 -30.51 19.68
C GLU A 82 -20.74 -31.65 20.41
#